data_AF-A0A6A6DTI4-F1
#
_entry.id   AF-A0A6A6DTI4-F1
#
_cell.length_a   1.000
_cell.length_b   1.000
_cell.length_c   1.000
_cell.angle_alpha   90.00
_cell.angle_beta   90.00
_cell.angle_gamma   90.00
#
_symmetry.space_group_name_H-M   'P 1'
#
loop_
_entity.id
_entity.type
_entity.pdbx_description
1 polymer ?
#
loop_
_entity_poly.entity_id
_entity_poly.type
_entity_poly.pdbx_seq_one_letter_code
_entity_poly.pdbx_strand_id
1 'polypeptide(L)'
;MERREDYLSSWYKIIEMYSKRNLTSPRDKLPAMEGPLAILRDMTDDVYIYDLWKSDLYRSLLWHSHYRWTRKLPRGGYRAPTWSWASRDGCVIWDESTFQRGWRSLIEDFDISPPQKCAHCDQTRGEQLELVALVAPLKDVLLAFDNGWDPDDSEELTS
;
A
#
# COMPACT_ATOMS: atom_id res chain seq x y z
N MET A 1 10.96 -4.99 17.83
CA MET A 1 10.60 -4.31 16.56
C MET A 1 10.76 -5.24 15.37
N GLU A 2 11.90 -5.92 15.22
CA GLU A 2 12.23 -6.86 14.11
C GLU A 2 11.12 -7.87 13.75
N ARG A 3 10.48 -8.47 14.76
CA ARG A 3 9.41 -9.46 14.57
C ARG A 3 8.17 -8.93 13.83
N ARG A 4 7.84 -7.63 13.96
CA ARG A 4 6.66 -7.04 13.30
C ARG A 4 6.88 -6.91 11.80
N GLU A 5 8.04 -6.39 11.39
CA GLU A 5 8.38 -6.19 9.98
C GLU A 5 8.37 -7.51 9.21
N ASP A 6 8.85 -8.60 9.82
CA ASP A 6 8.80 -9.93 9.22
C ASP A 6 7.36 -10.41 8.99
N TYR A 7 6.47 -10.15 9.95
CA TYR A 7 5.04 -10.47 9.84
C TYR A 7 4.37 -9.66 8.73
N LEU A 8 4.64 -8.35 8.64
CA LEU A 8 4.08 -7.50 7.59
C LEU A 8 4.66 -7.87 6.21
N SER A 9 5.95 -8.15 6.11
CA SER A 9 6.58 -8.67 4.89
C SER A 9 5.93 -9.98 4.42
N SER A 10 5.62 -10.87 5.37
CA SER A 10 4.90 -12.12 5.10
C SER A 10 3.48 -11.85 4.62
N TRP A 11 2.79 -10.86 5.20
CA TRP A 11 1.46 -10.45 4.77
C TRP A 11 1.41 -10.03 3.30
N TYR A 12 2.33 -9.17 2.85
CA TYR A 12 2.35 -8.75 1.44
C TYR A 12 2.60 -9.94 0.50
N LYS A 13 3.50 -10.87 0.88
CA LYS A 13 3.71 -12.12 0.13
C LYS A 13 2.44 -12.97 0.04
N ILE A 14 1.66 -13.05 1.13
CA ILE A 14 0.36 -13.74 1.12
C ILE A 14 -0.59 -13.06 0.13
N ILE A 15 -0.68 -11.72 0.14
CA ILE A 15 -1.51 -10.97 -0.81
C ILE A 15 -1.08 -11.24 -2.26
N GLU A 16 0.23 -11.23 -2.57
CA GLU A 16 0.71 -11.54 -3.91
C GLU A 16 0.29 -12.94 -4.35
N MET A 17 0.51 -13.95 -3.49
CA MET A 17 0.16 -15.33 -3.79
C MET A 17 -1.34 -15.53 -3.97
N TYR A 18 -2.15 -14.84 -3.16
CA TYR A 18 -3.60 -14.88 -3.22
C TYR A 18 -4.14 -14.16 -4.47
N SER A 19 -3.65 -12.96 -4.76
CA SER A 19 -4.09 -12.14 -5.89
C SER A 19 -3.77 -12.76 -7.27
N LYS A 20 -2.76 -13.63 -7.34
CA LYS A 20 -2.44 -14.45 -8.52
C LYS A 20 -3.55 -15.47 -8.86
N ARG A 21 -4.43 -15.81 -7.90
CA ARG A 21 -5.47 -16.81 -8.10
C ARG A 21 -6.64 -16.25 -8.89
N ASN A 22 -7.27 -17.10 -9.72
CA ASN A 22 -8.49 -16.74 -10.41
C ASN A 22 -9.69 -17.01 -9.51
N LEU A 23 -10.16 -15.98 -8.81
CA LEU A 23 -11.29 -16.08 -7.88
C LEU A 23 -12.60 -16.34 -8.63
N THR A 24 -13.32 -17.39 -8.23
CA THR A 24 -14.65 -17.73 -8.75
C THR A 24 -15.66 -16.64 -8.39
N SER A 25 -15.63 -16.18 -7.14
CA SER A 25 -16.44 -15.06 -6.64
C SER A 25 -15.53 -13.87 -6.37
N PRO A 26 -15.56 -12.82 -7.23
CA PRO A 26 -14.71 -11.65 -7.07
C PRO A 26 -15.03 -10.86 -5.79
N ARG A 27 -16.28 -10.91 -5.30
CA ARG A 27 -16.69 -10.21 -4.07
C ARG A 27 -16.04 -10.77 -2.81
N ASP A 28 -15.62 -12.03 -2.84
CA ASP A 28 -15.03 -12.71 -1.68
C ASP A 28 -13.53 -12.40 -1.50
N LYS A 29 -12.97 -11.49 -2.33
CA LYS A 29 -11.55 -11.16 -2.31
C LYS A 29 -11.08 -10.64 -0.95
N LEU A 30 -11.84 -9.73 -0.33
CA LEU A 30 -11.54 -9.20 1.00
C LEU A 30 -11.99 -10.16 2.12
N PRO A 31 -13.24 -10.67 2.12
CA PRO A 31 -13.68 -11.62 3.15
C PRO A 31 -12.79 -12.85 3.33
N ALA A 32 -12.20 -13.38 2.25
CA ALA A 32 -11.31 -14.54 2.33
C ALA A 32 -9.98 -14.26 3.06
N MET A 33 -9.60 -12.99 3.21
CA MET A 33 -8.36 -12.57 3.86
C MET A 33 -8.55 -12.24 5.35
N GLU A 34 -9.80 -12.19 5.85
CA GLU A 34 -10.11 -11.83 7.24
C GLU A 34 -9.48 -12.78 8.26
N GLY A 35 -9.42 -14.08 7.96
CA GLY A 35 -8.79 -15.07 8.85
C GLY A 35 -7.30 -14.79 9.07
N PRO A 36 -6.46 -14.80 8.02
CA PRO A 36 -5.05 -14.42 8.13
C PRO A 36 -4.84 -13.01 8.70
N LEU A 37 -5.69 -12.05 8.33
CA LEU A 37 -5.64 -10.69 8.85
C LEU A 37 -5.84 -10.63 10.37
N ALA A 38 -6.81 -11.36 10.91
CA ALA A 38 -7.05 -11.42 12.36
C ALA A 38 -5.80 -11.90 13.11
N ILE A 39 -5.18 -12.98 12.64
CA ILE A 39 -3.94 -13.52 13.23
C ILE A 39 -2.82 -12.47 13.21
N LEU A 40 -2.67 -11.75 12.08
CA LEU A 40 -1.64 -10.71 11.96
C LEU A 40 -1.88 -9.49 12.82
N ARG A 41 -3.13 -9.02 12.96
CA ARG A 41 -3.47 -7.94 13.88
C ARG A 41 -3.09 -8.31 15.31
N ASP A 42 -3.41 -9.52 15.74
CA ASP A 42 -3.08 -10.02 17.08
C ASP A 42 -1.57 -10.14 17.31
N MET A 43 -0.81 -10.60 16.29
CA MET A 43 0.65 -10.77 16.40
C MET A 43 1.41 -9.45 16.33
N THR A 44 0.91 -8.46 15.60
CA THR A 44 1.60 -7.19 15.36
C THR A 44 1.17 -6.08 16.30
N ASP A 45 -0.03 -6.19 16.90
CA ASP A 45 -0.71 -5.11 17.62
C ASP A 45 -0.77 -3.83 16.75
N ASP A 46 -1.06 -4.02 15.46
CA ASP A 46 -1.17 -2.94 14.47
C ASP A 46 -2.59 -2.81 13.93
N VAL A 47 -2.90 -1.60 13.46
CA VAL A 47 -4.22 -1.24 12.95
C VAL A 47 -4.22 -1.43 11.44
N TYR A 48 -5.17 -2.21 10.94
CA TYR A 48 -5.40 -2.41 9.52
C TYR A 48 -6.66 -1.65 9.07
N ILE A 49 -6.49 -0.61 8.25
CA ILE A 49 -7.56 0.27 7.80
C ILE A 49 -7.63 0.21 6.27
N TYR A 50 -8.78 -0.19 5.71
CA TYR A 50 -9.02 -0.24 4.26
C TYR A 50 -7.89 -0.88 3.44
N ASP A 51 -7.39 -2.02 3.91
CA ASP A 51 -6.27 -2.74 3.29
C ASP A 51 -4.85 -2.18 3.54
N LEU A 52 -4.71 -1.23 4.46
CA LEU A 52 -3.44 -0.58 4.79
C LEU A 52 -3.04 -0.82 6.25
N TRP A 53 -1.78 -1.19 6.49
CA TRP A 53 -1.20 -1.24 7.82
C TRP A 53 -0.80 0.16 8.27
N LYS A 54 -1.31 0.60 9.42
CA LYS A 54 -1.01 1.93 9.96
C LYS A 54 0.49 2.13 10.19
N SER A 55 1.18 1.11 10.69
CA SER A 55 2.63 1.20 10.95
C SER A 55 3.50 1.07 9.70
N ASP A 56 2.94 0.61 8.57
CA ASP A 56 3.69 0.28 7.35
C ASP A 56 2.93 0.76 6.10
N LEU A 57 2.37 1.97 6.24
CA LEU A 57 1.47 2.57 5.26
C LEU A 57 2.13 2.73 3.89
N TYR A 58 3.38 3.18 3.85
CA TYR A 58 4.15 3.36 2.62
C TYR A 58 4.22 2.04 1.85
N ARG A 59 4.66 0.94 2.48
CA ARG A 59 4.68 -0.37 1.81
C ARG A 59 3.29 -0.81 1.41
N SER A 60 2.28 -0.59 2.25
CA SER A 60 0.89 -0.92 1.89
C SER A 60 0.40 -0.26 0.59
N LEU A 61 1.03 0.83 0.15
CA LEU A 61 0.71 1.57 -1.08
C LEU A 61 1.65 1.28 -2.26
N LEU A 62 2.80 0.62 -2.04
CA LEU A 62 3.83 0.39 -3.08
C LEU A 62 3.53 -0.77 -4.04
N TRP A 63 2.36 -1.41 -3.90
CA TRP A 63 1.97 -2.47 -4.83
C TRP A 63 1.75 -1.92 -6.24
N HIS A 64 2.00 -2.78 -7.21
CA HIS A 64 1.61 -2.51 -8.59
C HIS A 64 1.05 -3.77 -9.25
N SER A 65 0.23 -3.59 -10.28
CA SER A 65 -0.29 -4.72 -11.06
C SER A 65 0.80 -5.23 -12.01
N HIS A 66 1.04 -6.54 -12.02
CA HIS A 66 2.00 -7.13 -12.94
C HIS A 66 1.48 -7.04 -14.39
N TYR A 67 2.26 -6.43 -15.29
CA TYR A 67 1.85 -6.05 -16.66
C TYR A 67 1.19 -7.18 -17.48
N ARG A 68 1.65 -8.43 -17.35
CA ARG A 68 1.05 -9.59 -18.04
C ARG A 68 -0.35 -10.00 -17.57
N TRP A 69 -0.72 -9.58 -16.37
CA TRP A 69 -2.00 -9.89 -15.73
C TRP A 69 -2.93 -8.68 -15.69
N THR A 70 -2.56 -7.57 -16.35
CA THR A 70 -3.08 -6.21 -16.06
C THR A 70 -4.55 -5.95 -16.32
N ARG A 71 -5.06 -5.05 -15.47
CA ARG A 71 -6.16 -4.08 -15.66
C ARG A 71 -7.58 -4.61 -15.70
N LYS A 72 -7.83 -5.85 -15.30
CA LYS A 72 -9.22 -6.27 -15.07
C LYS A 72 -9.80 -5.44 -13.92
N LEU A 73 -10.69 -4.52 -14.27
CA LEU A 73 -11.57 -3.89 -13.30
C LEU A 73 -12.28 -5.01 -12.53
N PRO A 74 -12.60 -4.79 -11.24
CA PRO A 74 -13.26 -5.81 -10.45
C PRO A 74 -14.51 -6.31 -11.17
N ARG A 75 -14.55 -7.62 -11.41
CA ARG A 75 -15.75 -8.27 -11.93
C ARG A 75 -16.88 -8.03 -10.90
N GLY A 76 -17.94 -7.34 -11.31
CA GLY A 76 -19.10 -7.08 -10.44
C GLY A 76 -19.19 -5.68 -9.80
N GLY A 77 -18.36 -4.73 -10.24
CA GLY A 77 -18.48 -3.31 -9.86
C GLY A 77 -17.49 -2.87 -8.79
N TYR A 78 -17.77 -1.74 -8.12
CA TYR A 78 -16.92 -1.21 -7.06
C TYR A 78 -16.70 -2.24 -5.94
N ARG A 79 -15.45 -2.40 -5.48
CA ARG A 79 -15.09 -3.29 -4.35
C ARG A 79 -14.32 -2.56 -3.25
N ALA A 80 -13.36 -1.74 -3.64
CA ALA A 80 -12.46 -1.05 -2.74
C ALA A 80 -11.91 0.23 -3.40
N PRO A 81 -11.39 1.18 -2.60
CA PRO A 81 -10.80 2.42 -3.10
C PRO A 81 -9.61 2.18 -4.03
N THR A 82 -9.30 3.10 -4.94
CA THR A 82 -8.28 2.87 -5.98
C THR A 82 -6.87 2.64 -5.47
N TRP A 83 -6.59 3.07 -4.23
CA TRP A 83 -5.32 2.87 -3.54
C TRP A 83 -5.23 1.53 -2.79
N SER A 84 -6.35 0.79 -2.65
CA SER A 84 -6.35 -0.58 -2.15
C SER A 84 -6.00 -1.59 -3.24
N TRP A 85 -5.17 -2.57 -2.90
CA TRP A 85 -4.82 -3.70 -3.78
C TRP A 85 -6.03 -4.55 -4.20
N ALA A 86 -7.14 -4.47 -3.46
CA ALA A 86 -8.38 -5.18 -3.74
C ALA A 86 -9.24 -4.51 -4.82
N SER A 87 -8.93 -3.25 -5.17
CA SER A 87 -9.62 -2.47 -6.23
C SER A 87 -9.39 -3.00 -7.65
N ARG A 88 -8.54 -4.01 -7.81
CA ARG A 88 -8.23 -4.67 -9.08
C ARG A 88 -8.45 -6.17 -8.98
N ASP A 89 -8.75 -6.82 -10.10
CA ASP A 89 -8.61 -8.26 -10.22
C ASP A 89 -7.26 -8.60 -10.85
N GLY A 90 -6.66 -9.71 -10.40
CA GLY A 90 -5.36 -10.19 -10.87
C GLY A 90 -4.21 -9.91 -9.91
N CYS A 91 -3.02 -10.29 -10.35
CA CYS A 91 -1.78 -10.28 -9.57
C CYS A 91 -1.33 -8.85 -9.25
N VAL A 92 -1.23 -8.56 -7.96
CA VAL A 92 -0.44 -7.44 -7.44
C VAL A 92 0.91 -7.96 -6.98
N ILE A 93 1.93 -7.10 -7.04
CA ILE A 93 3.29 -7.39 -6.60
C ILE A 93 3.91 -6.18 -5.90
N TRP A 94 4.82 -6.45 -4.98
CA TRP A 94 5.71 -5.51 -4.33
C TRP A 94 7.14 -5.76 -4.80
N ASP A 95 7.93 -4.70 -4.85
CA ASP A 95 9.36 -4.82 -5.10
C ASP A 95 10.07 -5.34 -3.84
N GLU A 96 10.81 -6.43 -3.96
CA GLU A 96 11.53 -7.05 -2.84
C GLU A 96 12.53 -6.09 -2.17
N SER A 97 13.08 -5.14 -2.93
CA SER A 97 13.99 -4.12 -2.40
C SER A 97 13.34 -3.24 -1.33
N THR A 98 12.02 -3.04 -1.39
CA THR A 98 11.28 -2.22 -0.41
C THR A 98 11.22 -2.86 0.98
N PHE A 99 11.50 -4.16 1.09
CA PHE A 99 11.60 -4.88 2.36
C PHE A 99 13.02 -4.93 2.93
N GLN A 100 14.00 -4.38 2.21
CA GLN A 100 15.36 -4.27 2.73
C GLN A 100 15.41 -3.25 3.88
N ARG A 101 16.45 -3.37 4.71
CA ARG A 101 16.69 -2.42 5.80
C ARG A 101 17.14 -1.06 5.25
N GLY A 102 16.86 0.01 6.00
CA GLY A 102 17.28 1.37 5.66
C GLY A 102 16.22 2.19 4.94
N TRP A 103 15.13 1.58 4.47
CA TRP A 103 13.97 2.34 4.00
C TRP A 103 13.26 3.01 5.17
N ARG A 104 13.20 4.34 5.13
CA ARG A 104 12.45 5.15 6.08
C ARG A 104 11.29 5.84 5.37
N SER A 105 10.09 5.67 5.90
CA SER A 105 8.93 6.42 5.42
C SER A 105 9.11 7.91 5.66
N LEU A 106 8.85 8.72 4.64
CA LEU A 106 8.72 10.17 4.76
C LEU A 106 7.29 10.61 5.08
N ILE A 107 6.36 9.66 5.18
CA ILE A 107 4.97 9.93 5.59
C ILE A 107 4.96 10.24 7.08
N GLU A 108 4.54 11.46 7.40
CA GLU A 108 4.42 11.99 8.75
C GLU A 108 3.03 11.75 9.34
N ASP A 109 1.99 11.86 8.49
CA ASP A 109 0.61 11.65 8.88
C ASP A 109 -0.26 11.21 7.69
N PHE A 110 -1.45 10.67 7.99
CA PHE A 110 -2.44 10.34 6.99
C PHE A 110 -3.86 10.40 7.55
N ASP A 111 -4.82 10.75 6.70
CA ASP A 111 -6.24 10.68 7.00
C ASP A 111 -6.98 9.87 5.93
N ILE A 112 -8.02 9.14 6.36
CA ILE A 112 -8.93 8.44 5.45
C ILE A 112 -10.35 8.94 5.68
N SER A 113 -10.83 9.73 4.73
CA SER A 113 -12.17 10.28 4.75
C SER A 113 -13.18 9.33 4.09
N PRO A 114 -14.39 9.18 4.69
CA PRO A 114 -15.43 8.28 4.17
C PRO A 114 -16.01 8.76 2.83
N PRO A 115 -16.77 7.91 2.12
CA PRO A 115 -17.40 8.30 0.86
C PRO A 115 -18.33 9.50 1.05
N GLN A 116 -18.16 10.53 0.23
CA GLN A 116 -18.99 11.73 0.27
C GLN A 116 -20.03 11.70 -0.83
N LYS A 117 -21.30 11.96 -0.48
CA LYS A 117 -22.37 12.15 -1.48
C LYS A 117 -22.28 13.55 -2.09
N CYS A 118 -22.26 13.62 -3.41
CA CYS A 118 -22.39 14.86 -4.18
C CYS A 118 -23.74 15.50 -3.88
N ALA A 119 -23.73 16.72 -3.33
CA ALA A 119 -24.95 17.46 -2.98
C ALA A 119 -25.81 17.89 -4.19
N HIS A 120 -25.33 17.68 -5.42
CA HIS A 120 -25.98 18.16 -6.65
C HIS A 120 -26.25 17.08 -7.70
N CYS A 121 -25.70 15.87 -7.54
CA CYS A 121 -25.66 14.91 -8.64
C CYS A 121 -25.89 13.45 -8.23
N ASP A 122 -26.24 13.17 -6.98
CA ASP A 122 -26.42 11.83 -6.40
C ASP A 122 -25.22 10.87 -6.60
N GLN A 123 -24.09 11.36 -7.12
CA GLN A 123 -22.86 10.62 -7.26
C GLN A 123 -22.14 10.54 -5.93
N THR A 124 -21.68 9.35 -5.56
CA THR A 124 -20.80 9.18 -4.40
C THR A 124 -19.35 9.31 -4.86
N ARG A 125 -18.60 10.24 -4.26
CA ARG A 125 -17.14 10.18 -4.28
C ARG A 125 -16.72 9.03 -3.37
N GLY A 126 -15.81 8.18 -3.84
CA GLY A 126 -15.23 7.11 -3.05
C GLY A 126 -14.39 7.63 -1.89
N GLU A 127 -13.89 6.72 -1.06
CA GLU A 127 -13.02 7.00 0.06
C GLU A 127 -11.75 7.75 -0.39
N GLN A 128 -11.38 8.80 0.36
CA GLN A 128 -10.22 9.64 0.06
C GLN A 128 -9.11 9.36 1.07
N LEU A 129 -7.90 9.16 0.56
CA LEU A 129 -6.68 9.04 1.35
C LEU A 129 -5.89 10.34 1.19
N GLU A 130 -5.61 11.01 2.30
CA GLU A 130 -4.74 12.18 2.37
C GLU A 130 -3.44 11.79 3.07
N LEU A 131 -2.30 12.20 2.51
CA LEU A 131 -0.98 11.91 3.04
C LEU A 131 -0.24 13.22 3.31
N VAL A 132 0.37 13.33 4.48
CA VAL A 132 1.30 14.39 4.84
C VAL A 132 2.70 13.77 4.86
N ALA A 133 3.61 14.31 4.06
CA ALA A 133 4.95 13.78 3.94
C ALA A 133 5.94 14.87 3.54
N LEU A 134 7.22 14.65 3.84
CA LEU A 134 8.30 15.44 3.26
C LEU A 134 8.33 15.22 1.74
N VAL A 135 8.26 16.32 0.99
CA VAL A 135 8.29 16.30 -0.47
C VAL A 135 9.54 17.02 -0.99
N ALA A 136 10.16 16.42 -2.00
CA ALA A 136 11.26 17.03 -2.73
C ALA A 136 10.86 17.20 -4.20
N PRO A 137 11.30 18.28 -4.88
CA PRO A 137 11.14 18.39 -6.32
C PRO A 137 11.78 17.20 -7.03
N LEU A 138 11.06 16.63 -8.02
CA LEU A 138 11.52 15.43 -8.73
C LEU A 138 12.93 15.60 -9.34
N LYS A 139 13.26 16.81 -9.81
CA LYS A 139 14.60 17.15 -10.31
C LYS A 139 15.70 16.93 -9.27
N ASP A 140 15.44 17.25 -8.01
CA ASP A 140 16.43 17.18 -6.93
C ASP A 140 16.63 15.72 -6.52
N VAL A 141 15.54 14.94 -6.53
CA VAL A 141 15.58 13.48 -6.35
C VAL A 141 16.39 12.81 -7.46
N LEU A 142 16.11 13.14 -8.72
CA LEU A 142 16.82 12.55 -9.86
C LEU A 142 18.32 12.89 -9.86
N LEU A 143 18.67 14.14 -9.52
CA LEU A 143 20.07 14.55 -9.38
C LEU A 143 20.80 13.77 -8.28
N ALA A 144 20.14 13.47 -7.16
CA ALA A 144 20.72 12.64 -6.12
C ALA A 144 21.01 11.21 -6.63
N PHE A 145 20.10 10.62 -7.42
CA PHE A 145 20.32 9.30 -8.02
C PHE A 145 21.46 9.30 -9.05
N ASP A 146 21.51 10.30 -9.94
CA ASP A 146 22.52 10.36 -11.01
C ASP A 146 23.93 10.64 -10.48
N ASN A 147 24.05 11.36 -9.36
CA ASN A 147 25.34 11.68 -8.75
C ASN A 147 25.88 10.59 -7.83
N GLY A 148 25.22 9.42 -7.75
CA GLY A 148 25.68 8.30 -6.92
C GLY A 148 25.50 8.57 -5.44
N TRP A 149 24.26 8.86 -5.01
CA TRP A 149 23.86 9.02 -3.61
C TRP A 149 24.55 8.01 -2.69
N ASP A 150 25.49 8.49 -1.86
CA ASP A 150 26.08 7.76 -0.75
C ASP A 150 25.28 8.09 0.53
N PRO A 151 24.63 7.11 1.18
CA PRO A 151 23.82 7.36 2.37
C PRO A 151 24.61 7.98 3.55
N ASP A 152 25.95 7.89 3.57
CA ASP A 152 26.80 8.50 4.61
C ASP A 152 27.02 10.02 4.43
N ASP A 153 26.71 10.61 3.27
CA ASP A 153 26.90 12.06 3.04
C ASP A 153 25.83 12.94 3.72
N SER A 154 24.84 12.34 4.40
CA SER A 154 23.72 13.06 5.02
C SER A 154 24.01 13.65 6.41
N GLU A 155 25.18 13.39 7.00
CA GLU A 155 25.58 13.97 8.31
C GLU A 155 26.22 15.38 8.21
N GLU A 156 26.57 15.88 7.02
CA GLU A 156 27.27 17.19 6.91
C GLU A 156 26.35 18.42 6.75
N LEU A 157 25.03 18.26 6.69
CA LEU A 157 24.10 19.39 6.47
C LEU A 157 23.55 20.05 7.75
N THR A 158 24.13 19.76 8.92
CA THR A 158 23.88 20.53 10.15
C THR A 158 25.20 20.96 10.81
N SER A 159 25.82 22.01 10.27
CA SER A 159 26.80 22.84 10.99
C SER A 159 26.51 24.31 10.74
#